data_AF-A0A8I0ZRH2-F1
#
_entry.id   AF-A0A8I0ZRH2-F1
#
_cell.length_a   1.000
_cell.length_b   1.000
_cell.length_c   1.000
_cell.angle_alpha   90.00
_cell.angle_beta   90.00
_cell.angle_gamma   90.00
#
_symmetry.space_group_name_H-M   'P 1'
#
loop_
_entity.id
_entity.type
_entity.pdbx_description
1 polymer ?
#
loop_
_entity_poly.entity_id
_entity_poly.type
_entity_poly.pdbx_seq_one_letter_code
_entity_poly.pdbx_strand_id
1 'polypeptide(L)'
;MSWDYDGHEGYAATIVVGGRKVISYGELMELEDGTHVADSDTIGWRTQCTCGWKAPLMFERVTDPAASLERWQVFDTEGGWPPQEVSEVCRAEWLEHIRPEINLAAVRQAAEDHRLSGERLDHAVAGARAGGASWTDIGRAAGVARQTAHERWKALSHSVD
;
A
#
# COMPACT_ATOMS: atom_id res chain seq x y z
N MET A 1 -10.53 -2.07 -14.10
CA MET A 1 -10.48 -2.36 -12.65
C MET A 1 -9.41 -1.49 -12.00
N SER A 2 -9.64 -1.01 -10.79
CA SER A 2 -8.66 -0.31 -9.96
C SER A 2 -8.32 -1.09 -8.70
N TRP A 3 -7.23 -0.70 -8.03
CA TRP A 3 -6.74 -1.25 -6.78
C TRP A 3 -6.52 -0.09 -5.81
N ASP A 4 -6.86 -0.24 -4.54
CA ASP A 4 -6.81 0.85 -3.56
C ASP A 4 -6.02 0.47 -2.30
N TYR A 5 -5.23 1.40 -1.80
CA TYR A 5 -4.54 1.31 -0.51
C TYR A 5 -4.18 2.71 0.01
N ASP A 6 -4.72 3.10 1.17
CA ASP A 6 -4.31 4.30 1.94
C ASP A 6 -4.20 5.59 1.09
N GLY A 7 -5.22 5.88 0.29
CA GLY A 7 -5.25 7.06 -0.58
C GLY A 7 -4.48 6.91 -1.90
N HIS A 8 -3.88 5.76 -2.15
CA HIS A 8 -3.36 5.38 -3.46
C HIS A 8 -4.37 4.48 -4.17
N GLU A 9 -4.98 5.00 -5.24
CA GLU A 9 -5.77 4.18 -6.16
C GLU A 9 -4.98 3.96 -7.45
N GLY A 10 -4.58 2.72 -7.71
CA GLY A 10 -3.86 2.27 -8.89
C GLY A 10 -4.78 1.66 -9.96
N TYR A 11 -4.42 1.81 -11.23
CA TYR A 11 -5.16 1.20 -12.33
C TYR A 11 -4.28 1.05 -13.57
N ALA A 12 -4.61 0.08 -14.42
CA ALA A 12 -4.07 -0.03 -15.77
C ALA A 12 -4.79 0.98 -16.67
N ALA A 13 -4.13 2.10 -16.96
CA ALA A 13 -4.71 3.17 -17.75
C ALA A 13 -4.55 2.89 -19.24
N THR A 14 -5.64 2.94 -20.01
CA THR A 14 -5.59 2.94 -21.48
C THR A 14 -5.08 4.28 -21.97
N ILE A 15 -4.05 4.24 -22.80
CA ILE A 15 -3.36 5.39 -23.35
C ILE A 15 -3.56 5.42 -24.85
N VAL A 16 -3.88 6.59 -25.36
CA VAL A 16 -4.05 6.84 -26.79
C VAL A 16 -2.91 7.70 -27.32
N VAL A 17 -2.87 7.88 -28.64
CA VAL A 17 -1.90 8.75 -29.32
C VAL A 17 -1.79 10.11 -28.63
N GLY A 18 -0.54 10.54 -28.41
CA GLY A 18 -0.20 11.75 -27.66
C GLY A 18 -0.09 11.54 -26.14
N GLY A 19 -0.14 10.30 -25.66
CA GLY A 19 0.04 9.97 -24.24
C GLY A 19 -1.15 10.33 -23.35
N ARG A 20 -2.31 10.58 -23.96
CA ARG A 20 -3.56 10.97 -23.29
C ARG A 20 -4.24 9.74 -22.71
N LYS A 21 -4.91 9.93 -21.57
CA LYS A 21 -5.54 8.84 -20.81
C LYS A 21 -7.04 8.79 -21.08
N VAL A 22 -7.55 7.57 -21.29
CA VAL A 22 -8.99 7.28 -21.32
C VAL A 22 -9.56 7.25 -19.89
N ILE A 23 -10.67 7.93 -19.67
CA ILE A 23 -11.39 7.99 -18.39
C ILE A 23 -12.74 7.25 -18.41
N SER A 24 -13.31 7.03 -19.59
CA SER A 24 -14.57 6.31 -19.76
C SER A 24 -14.59 5.53 -21.08
N TYR A 25 -15.26 4.38 -21.07
CA TYR A 25 -15.38 3.48 -22.22
C TYR A 25 -16.82 3.49 -22.75
N GLY A 26 -16.96 3.63 -24.06
CA GLY A 26 -18.23 3.63 -24.79
C GLY A 26 -17.98 3.36 -26.27
N GLU A 27 -18.92 3.72 -27.14
CA GLU A 27 -18.70 3.66 -28.60
C GLU A 27 -17.50 4.53 -29.02
N LEU A 28 -17.36 5.69 -28.39
CA LEU A 28 -16.13 6.46 -28.34
C LEU A 28 -15.63 6.50 -26.89
N MET A 29 -14.32 6.44 -26.72
CA MET A 29 -13.67 6.57 -25.43
C MET A 29 -13.48 8.05 -25.09
N GLU A 30 -13.80 8.43 -23.86
CA GLU A 30 -13.63 9.79 -23.36
C GLU A 30 -12.23 9.95 -22.76
N LEU A 31 -11.57 11.06 -23.08
CA LEU A 31 -10.26 11.46 -22.55
C LEU A 31 -10.40 12.49 -21.42
N GLU A 32 -9.32 12.68 -20.64
CA GLU A 32 -9.28 13.66 -19.53
C GLU A 32 -9.61 15.11 -19.93
N ASP A 33 -9.41 15.49 -21.19
CA ASP A 33 -9.72 16.82 -21.71
C ASP A 33 -11.16 16.95 -22.24
N GLY A 34 -11.99 15.91 -22.06
CA GLY A 34 -13.37 15.81 -22.54
C GLY A 34 -13.50 15.48 -24.02
N THR A 35 -12.38 15.30 -24.74
CA THR A 35 -12.41 14.84 -26.14
C THR A 35 -12.70 13.35 -26.21
N HIS A 36 -13.21 12.92 -27.37
CA HIS A 36 -13.61 11.54 -27.62
C HIS A 36 -12.78 10.95 -28.76
N VAL A 37 -12.37 9.69 -28.63
CA VAL A 37 -11.53 8.98 -29.59
C VAL A 37 -12.04 7.57 -29.85
N ALA A 38 -11.69 6.99 -30.99
CA ALA A 38 -12.02 5.60 -31.28
C ALA A 38 -11.07 4.66 -30.52
N ASP A 39 -11.53 3.43 -30.26
CA ASP A 39 -10.68 2.39 -29.65
C ASP A 39 -9.39 2.13 -30.46
N SER A 40 -9.46 2.27 -31.78
CA SER A 40 -8.31 2.14 -32.69
C SER A 40 -7.20 3.16 -32.45
N ASP A 41 -7.45 4.24 -31.70
CA ASP A 41 -6.43 5.23 -31.32
C ASP A 41 -5.62 4.80 -30.09
N THR A 42 -5.96 3.67 -29.46
CA THR A 42 -5.23 3.08 -28.34
C THR A 42 -3.84 2.63 -28.76
N ILE A 43 -2.82 3.16 -28.09
CA ILE A 43 -1.42 2.73 -28.27
C ILE A 43 -0.99 1.71 -27.21
N GLY A 44 -1.79 1.53 -26.17
CA GLY A 44 -1.63 0.48 -25.17
C GLY A 44 -1.94 0.96 -23.75
N TRP A 45 -1.23 0.41 -22.76
CA TRP A 45 -1.60 0.56 -21.36
C TRP A 45 -0.41 0.88 -20.46
N ARG A 46 -0.67 1.66 -19.41
CA ARG A 46 0.33 1.99 -18.39
C ARG A 46 -0.29 2.05 -17.01
N THR A 47 0.37 1.47 -16.03
CA THR A 47 0.00 1.61 -14.63
C THR A 47 0.06 3.08 -14.19
N GLN A 48 -1.01 3.59 -13.60
CA GLN A 48 -1.03 4.92 -12.99
C GLN A 48 -1.65 4.84 -11.60
N CYS A 49 -1.34 5.83 -10.76
CA CYS A 49 -1.94 5.98 -9.45
C CYS A 49 -2.49 7.41 -9.27
N THR A 50 -3.58 7.55 -8.52
CA THR A 50 -4.20 8.85 -8.19
C THR A 50 -3.28 9.81 -7.44
N CYS A 51 -2.22 9.32 -6.80
CA CYS A 51 -1.16 10.16 -6.21
C CYS A 51 -0.30 10.90 -7.26
N GLY A 52 -0.53 10.65 -8.55
CA GLY A 52 0.21 11.24 -9.67
C GLY A 52 1.36 10.38 -10.21
N TRP A 53 1.65 9.25 -9.55
CA TRP A 53 2.66 8.30 -10.03
C TRP A 53 2.21 7.60 -11.32
N LYS A 54 3.17 7.37 -12.22
CA LYS A 54 3.00 6.66 -13.48
C LYS A 54 4.14 5.65 -13.61
N ALA A 55 3.83 4.41 -13.94
CA ALA A 55 4.85 3.39 -14.13
C ALA A 55 5.82 3.77 -15.25
N PRO A 56 7.09 3.36 -15.15
CA PRO A 56 8.04 3.50 -16.23
C PRO A 56 7.70 2.57 -17.41
N LEU A 57 7.08 1.42 -17.14
CA LEU A 57 6.67 0.48 -18.17
C LEU A 57 5.40 0.96 -18.88
N MET A 58 5.38 0.79 -20.19
CA MET A 58 4.23 0.97 -21.07
C MET A 58 4.07 -0.33 -21.86
N PHE A 59 2.90 -0.94 -21.79
CA PHE A 59 2.51 -2.01 -22.70
C PHE A 59 2.07 -1.38 -24.01
N GLU A 60 2.63 -1.82 -25.12
CA GLU A 60 2.20 -1.41 -26.45
C GLU A 60 1.13 -2.38 -26.95
N ARG A 61 0.03 -1.82 -27.48
CA ARG A 61 -1.00 -2.61 -28.15
C ARG A 61 -0.59 -2.86 -29.59
N VAL A 62 -0.58 -4.13 -29.99
CA VAL A 62 -0.34 -4.57 -31.36
C VAL A 62 -1.63 -5.17 -31.93
N THR A 63 -1.99 -4.80 -33.14
CA THR A 63 -3.22 -5.27 -33.81
C THR A 63 -2.94 -6.07 -35.08
N ASP A 64 -1.69 -6.11 -35.54
CA ASP A 64 -1.28 -6.91 -36.70
C ASP A 64 -1.02 -8.37 -36.29
N PRO A 65 -1.82 -9.35 -36.76
CA PRO A 65 -1.63 -10.76 -36.43
C PRO A 65 -0.35 -11.36 -37.04
N ALA A 66 0.29 -10.69 -37.99
CA ALA A 66 1.56 -11.11 -38.57
C ALA A 66 2.78 -10.59 -37.79
N ALA A 67 2.59 -9.70 -36.81
CA ALA A 67 3.68 -9.14 -36.03
C ALA A 67 4.28 -10.19 -35.07
N SER A 68 5.61 -10.19 -34.94
CA SER A 68 6.30 -10.89 -33.86
C SER A 68 6.33 -9.98 -32.64
N LEU A 69 5.73 -10.42 -31.53
CA LEU A 69 5.61 -9.61 -30.32
C LEU A 69 6.93 -9.55 -29.55
N GLU A 70 7.33 -8.34 -29.18
CA GLU A 70 8.36 -8.09 -28.17
C GLU A 70 7.78 -8.21 -26.76
N ARG A 71 8.67 -8.28 -25.75
CA ARG A 71 8.31 -8.57 -24.34
C ARG A 71 7.18 -7.69 -23.77
N TRP A 72 7.05 -6.45 -24.22
CA TRP A 72 6.07 -5.47 -23.71
C TRP A 72 5.02 -5.09 -24.74
N GLN A 73 4.85 -5.92 -25.75
CA GLN A 73 3.80 -5.80 -26.75
C GLN A 73 2.74 -6.87 -26.50
N VAL A 74 1.47 -6.47 -26.63
CA VAL A 74 0.33 -7.36 -26.44
C VAL A 74 -0.54 -7.29 -27.69
N PHE A 75 -0.78 -8.47 -28.30
CA PHE A 75 -1.71 -8.57 -29.41
C PHE A 75 -3.14 -8.47 -28.89
N ASP A 76 -3.88 -7.45 -29.32
CA ASP A 76 -5.26 -7.23 -28.92
C ASP A 76 -6.06 -6.54 -30.04
N THR A 77 -7.00 -7.28 -30.63
CA THR A 77 -7.97 -6.76 -31.60
C THR A 77 -9.37 -6.56 -31.01
N GLU A 78 -9.60 -6.94 -29.75
CA GLU A 78 -10.91 -6.83 -29.09
C GLU A 78 -11.15 -5.40 -28.59
N GLY A 79 -10.09 -4.78 -28.05
CA GLY A 79 -10.13 -3.41 -27.56
C GLY A 79 -10.89 -3.22 -26.26
N GLY A 80 -11.09 -1.97 -25.88
CA GLY A 80 -11.72 -1.59 -24.63
C GLY A 80 -10.78 -1.74 -23.43
N TRP A 81 -11.19 -2.51 -22.44
CA TRP A 81 -10.42 -2.63 -21.19
C TRP A 81 -9.08 -3.34 -21.40
N PRO A 82 -8.04 -2.99 -20.63
CA PRO A 82 -6.76 -3.68 -20.70
C PRO A 82 -6.95 -5.20 -20.52
N PRO A 83 -6.27 -6.04 -21.32
CA PRO A 83 -6.25 -7.48 -21.13
C PRO A 83 -5.88 -7.87 -19.69
N GLN A 84 -6.38 -9.02 -19.24
CA GLN A 84 -6.17 -9.45 -17.85
C GLN A 84 -4.68 -9.56 -17.50
N GLU A 85 -3.87 -10.14 -18.39
CA GLU A 85 -2.43 -10.26 -18.21
C GLU A 85 -1.72 -8.91 -18.03
N VAL A 86 -2.13 -7.89 -18.80
CA VAL A 86 -1.65 -6.51 -18.66
C VAL A 86 -2.06 -5.95 -17.31
N SER A 87 -3.33 -6.14 -16.93
CA SER A 87 -3.87 -5.68 -15.65
C SER A 87 -3.12 -6.31 -14.46
N GLU A 88 -2.75 -7.59 -14.54
CA GLU A 88 -2.01 -8.29 -13.48
C GLU A 88 -0.58 -7.76 -13.33
N VAL A 89 0.13 -7.52 -14.44
CA VAL A 89 1.48 -6.92 -14.36
C VAL A 89 1.40 -5.47 -13.86
N CYS A 90 0.41 -4.71 -14.32
CA CYS A 90 0.20 -3.35 -13.84
C CYS A 90 -0.09 -3.33 -12.34
N ARG A 91 -0.87 -4.28 -11.83
CA ARG A 91 -1.10 -4.44 -10.38
C ARG A 91 0.20 -4.70 -9.64
N ALA A 92 1.08 -5.55 -10.17
CA ALA A 92 2.37 -5.85 -9.55
C ALA A 92 3.26 -4.60 -9.49
N GLU A 93 3.34 -3.80 -10.56
CA GLU A 93 4.07 -2.53 -10.54
C GLU A 93 3.49 -1.53 -9.54
N TRP A 94 2.16 -1.45 -9.45
CA TRP A 94 1.50 -0.59 -8.48
C TRP A 94 1.79 -1.02 -7.04
N LEU A 95 1.80 -2.33 -6.74
CA LEU A 95 2.18 -2.85 -5.42
C LEU A 95 3.61 -2.45 -5.04
N GLU A 96 4.55 -2.52 -5.99
CA GLU A 96 5.92 -2.06 -5.76
C GLU A 96 6.00 -0.54 -5.50
N HIS A 97 5.18 0.24 -6.20
CA HIS A 97 5.07 1.68 -5.97
C HIS A 97 4.58 2.02 -4.56
N ILE A 98 3.55 1.34 -4.05
CA ILE A 98 2.97 1.62 -2.73
C ILE A 98 3.68 0.89 -1.58
N ARG A 99 4.67 0.04 -1.88
CA ARG A 99 5.44 -0.71 -0.87
C ARG A 99 6.02 0.18 0.25
N PRO A 100 6.54 1.40 -0.01
CA PRO A 100 6.98 2.28 1.06
C PRO A 100 5.85 2.66 2.04
N GLU A 101 4.64 2.95 1.54
CA GLU A 101 3.51 3.31 2.40
C GLU A 101 3.02 2.11 3.22
N ILE A 102 2.95 0.92 2.60
CA ILE A 102 2.66 -0.34 3.30
C ILE A 102 3.63 -0.55 4.47
N ASN A 103 4.92 -0.34 4.23
CA ASN A 103 5.95 -0.49 5.25
C ASN A 103 5.81 0.54 6.38
N LEU A 104 5.49 1.79 6.06
CA LEU A 104 5.25 2.82 7.07
C LEU A 104 4.00 2.50 7.91
N ALA A 105 2.93 2.00 7.29
CA ALA A 105 1.74 1.55 8.02
C ALA A 105 2.06 0.42 9.00
N ALA A 106 2.89 -0.54 8.57
CA ALA A 106 3.37 -1.62 9.45
C ALA A 106 4.20 -1.09 10.63
N VAL A 107 5.05 -0.08 10.41
CA VAL A 107 5.80 0.58 11.50
C VAL A 107 4.87 1.30 12.47
N ARG A 108 3.88 2.04 11.97
CA ARG A 108 2.87 2.72 12.81
C ARG A 108 2.12 1.71 13.68
N GLN A 109 1.70 0.59 13.10
CA GLN A 109 1.04 -0.48 13.84
C GLN A 109 1.96 -1.08 14.92
N ALA A 110 3.21 -1.41 14.58
CA ALA A 110 4.16 -1.97 15.53
C ALA A 110 4.47 -0.99 16.69
N ALA A 111 4.54 0.32 16.41
CA ALA A 111 4.73 1.33 17.44
C ALA A 111 3.53 1.41 18.39
N GLU A 112 2.32 1.32 17.87
CA GLU A 112 1.10 1.30 18.67
C GLU A 112 1.00 0.04 19.52
N ASP A 113 1.28 -1.13 18.95
CA ASP A 113 1.32 -2.40 19.67
C ASP A 113 2.36 -2.37 20.79
N HIS A 114 3.52 -1.75 20.54
CA HIS A 114 4.56 -1.55 21.55
C HIS A 114 4.08 -0.64 22.70
N ARG A 115 3.44 0.49 22.37
CA ARG A 115 2.87 1.42 23.36
C ARG A 115 1.83 0.71 24.25
N LEU A 116 0.87 0.03 23.65
CA LEU A 116 -0.17 -0.71 24.36
C LEU A 116 0.41 -1.84 25.23
N SER A 117 1.44 -2.53 24.75
CA SER A 117 2.14 -3.54 25.54
C SER A 117 2.88 -2.92 26.74
N GLY A 118 3.47 -1.74 26.57
CA GLY A 118 4.06 -0.96 27.64
C GLY A 118 3.06 -0.58 28.73
N GLU A 119 1.90 -0.07 28.33
CA GLU A 119 0.81 0.30 29.26
C GLU A 119 0.28 -0.90 30.04
N ARG A 120 0.13 -2.05 29.38
CA ARG A 120 -0.26 -3.31 30.04
C ARG A 120 0.79 -3.76 31.07
N LEU A 121 2.08 -3.63 30.74
CA LEU A 121 3.16 -3.96 31.68
C LEU A 121 3.14 -3.01 32.89
N ASP A 122 2.96 -1.72 32.66
CA ASP A 122 2.87 -0.71 33.72
C ASP A 122 1.69 -0.98 34.66
N HIS A 123 0.52 -1.32 34.12
CA HIS A 123 -0.65 -1.72 34.90
C HIS A 123 -0.41 -3.00 35.72
N ALA A 124 0.23 -4.02 35.12
CA ALA A 124 0.57 -5.25 35.82
C ALA A 124 1.57 -5.02 36.97
N VAL A 125 2.55 -4.14 36.77
CA VAL A 125 3.52 -3.75 37.81
C VAL A 125 2.83 -3.00 38.94
N ALA A 126 1.93 -2.06 38.63
CA ALA A 126 1.15 -1.36 39.64
C ALA A 126 0.31 -2.35 40.48
N GLY A 127 -0.39 -3.28 39.84
CA GLY A 127 -1.13 -4.34 40.51
C GLY A 127 -0.26 -5.24 41.39
N ALA A 128 0.92 -5.66 40.91
CA ALA A 128 1.86 -6.46 41.68
C ALA A 128 2.41 -5.69 42.91
N ARG A 129 2.70 -4.38 42.77
CA ARG A 129 3.12 -3.53 43.88
C ARG A 129 2.03 -3.36 44.92
N ALA A 130 0.79 -3.13 44.50
CA ALA A 130 -0.37 -3.05 45.39
C ALA A 130 -0.61 -4.38 46.13
N GLY A 131 -0.32 -5.51 45.48
CA GLY A 131 -0.32 -6.85 46.09
C GLY A 131 0.90 -7.17 46.97
N GLY A 132 1.83 -6.23 47.17
CA GLY A 132 2.97 -6.38 48.07
C GLY A 132 4.24 -6.98 47.46
N ALA A 133 4.28 -7.28 46.16
CA ALA A 133 5.47 -7.83 45.51
C ALA A 133 6.66 -6.85 45.60
N SER A 134 7.87 -7.34 45.90
CA SER A 134 9.05 -6.48 46.00
C SER A 134 9.56 -6.03 44.62
N TRP A 135 10.34 -4.95 44.56
CA TRP A 135 11.01 -4.54 43.31
C TRP A 135 11.95 -5.61 42.76
N THR A 136 12.47 -6.49 43.60
CA THR A 136 13.31 -7.62 43.18
C THR A 136 12.47 -8.66 42.45
N ASP A 137 11.29 -8.98 42.97
CA ASP A 137 10.38 -9.97 42.36
C ASP A 137 9.81 -9.45 41.04
N ILE A 138 9.43 -8.18 41.01
CA ILE A 138 8.94 -7.50 39.80
C ILE A 138 10.04 -7.43 38.74
N GLY A 139 11.26 -7.03 39.11
CA GLY A 139 12.39 -7.01 38.17
C GLY A 139 12.66 -8.39 37.59
N ARG A 140 12.69 -9.43 38.42
CA ARG A 140 12.85 -10.82 37.97
C ARG A 140 11.74 -11.25 37.01
N ALA A 141 10.48 -10.93 37.30
CA ALA A 141 9.35 -11.26 36.44
C ALA A 141 9.37 -10.50 35.09
N ALA A 142 9.81 -9.24 35.10
CA ALA A 142 9.91 -8.40 33.90
C ALA A 142 11.23 -8.58 33.12
N GLY A 143 12.15 -9.44 33.59
CA GLY A 143 13.44 -9.68 32.94
C GLY A 143 14.45 -8.53 33.06
N VAL A 144 14.34 -7.69 34.10
CA VAL A 144 15.23 -6.54 34.33
C VAL A 144 15.83 -6.56 35.74
N ALA A 145 16.92 -5.84 35.95
CA ALA A 145 17.50 -5.71 37.29
C ALA A 145 16.55 -4.95 38.23
N ARG A 146 16.63 -5.24 39.54
CA ARG A 146 15.85 -4.56 40.60
C ARG A 146 15.92 -3.04 40.49
N GLN A 147 17.12 -2.49 40.26
CA GLN A 147 17.33 -1.05 40.18
C GLN A 147 16.59 -0.43 38.98
N THR A 148 16.68 -1.06 37.81
CA THR A 148 15.95 -0.65 36.59
C THR A 148 14.45 -0.69 36.81
N ALA A 149 13.93 -1.74 37.46
CA ALA A 149 12.51 -1.85 37.80
C ALA A 149 12.06 -0.71 38.72
N HIS A 150 12.81 -0.45 39.79
CA HIS A 150 12.51 0.63 40.72
C HIS A 150 12.55 2.00 40.04
N GLU A 151 13.59 2.30 39.26
CA GLU A 151 13.71 3.59 38.56
C GLU A 151 12.57 3.83 37.58
N ARG A 152 12.18 2.79 36.82
CA ARG A 152 11.11 2.87 35.81
C ARG A 152 9.72 3.05 36.44
N TRP A 153 9.40 2.30 37.49
CA TRP A 153 8.02 2.17 37.97
C TRP A 153 7.73 2.78 39.34
N LYS A 154 8.71 3.35 40.06
CA LYS A 154 8.48 4.00 41.37
C LYS A 154 7.41 5.10 41.35
N ALA A 155 7.20 5.75 40.20
CA ALA A 155 6.17 6.77 40.06
C ALA A 155 4.75 6.18 40.06
N LEU A 156 4.57 4.98 39.47
CA LEU A 156 3.27 4.32 39.38
C LEU A 156 2.73 3.82 40.73
N SER A 157 3.62 3.60 41.71
CA SER A 157 3.23 3.12 43.04
C SER A 157 2.71 4.21 43.98
N HIS A 158 2.70 5.48 43.56
CA HIS A 158 2.19 6.61 44.34
C HIS A 158 0.84 7.14 43.80
N SER A 159 0.34 6.59 42.70
CA SER A 159 -0.84 7.08 41.96
C SER A 159 -2.08 6.20 42.14
N VAL A 160 -2.17 5.46 43.25
CA VAL A 160 -3.37 4.70 43.65
C VAL A 160 -3.96 5.38 44.88
N ASP A 161 -4.84 6.37 44.64
CA ASP A 161 -5.85 6.87 45.58
C ASP A 161 -7.22 6.78 44.89
#